data_AF-A0A645EYW8-F1
#
_entry.id   AF-A0A645EYW8-F1
#
_cell.length_a   1.000
_cell.length_b   1.000
_cell.length_c   1.000
_cell.angle_alpha   90.00
_cell.angle_beta   90.00
_cell.angle_gamma   90.00
#
_symmetry.space_group_name_H-M   'P 1'
#
loop_
_entity.id
_entity.type
_entity.pdbx_description
1 polymer ?
#
loop_
_entity_poly.entity_id
_entity_poly.type
_entity_poly.pdbx_seq_one_letter_code
_entity_poly.pdbx_strand_id
1 'polypeptide(L)'
;MYSNLEDLVESGRSLLSIGANQIYWKVKWKNDYTLMECRKDMTFFDDSFLEYGGMWRHRLRPPERFLGARYTRDGIHSYAPYKVVNSKHWLYSGLNVKDGDIFGENGVDNNPISGCETDKKSIFTPNGFEIIAKGLNPADQTEENIYYPDTRYNWDGKGGSEFLYKKLSDTHAILNTAAIHSVSGLGHDKVFTAIVNNFLNKYLKK
;
A
#
# COMPACT_ATOMS: atom_id res chain seq x y z
N MET A 1 4.92 13.91 11.48
CA MET A 1 4.24 13.27 10.32
C MET A 1 3.29 12.17 10.78
N TYR A 2 3.76 11.03 11.31
CA TYR A 2 2.89 9.90 11.67
C TYR A 2 1.70 10.30 12.57
N SER A 3 1.96 10.95 13.72
CA SER A 3 0.87 11.36 14.62
C SER A 3 -0.11 12.30 13.94
N ASN A 4 0.35 13.34 13.26
CA ASN A 4 -0.54 14.25 12.53
C ASN A 4 -1.37 13.54 11.45
N LEU A 5 -0.82 12.51 10.79
CA LEU A 5 -1.57 11.73 9.80
C LEU A 5 -2.65 10.88 10.48
N GLU A 6 -2.34 10.26 11.62
CA GLU A 6 -3.34 9.59 12.46
C GLU A 6 -4.43 10.57 12.91
N ASP A 7 -4.05 11.72 13.49
CA ASP A 7 -4.96 12.74 13.98
C ASP A 7 -5.90 13.24 12.86
N LEU A 8 -5.38 13.42 11.64
CA LEU A 8 -6.20 13.81 10.49
C LEU A 8 -7.24 12.74 10.16
N VAL A 9 -6.86 11.47 10.15
CA VAL A 9 -7.80 10.37 9.86
C VAL A 9 -8.82 10.23 10.99
N GLU A 10 -8.39 10.29 12.25
CA GLU A 10 -9.25 10.23 13.43
C GLU A 10 -10.22 11.41 13.52
N SER A 11 -9.82 12.59 13.01
CA SER A 11 -10.70 13.77 12.89
C SER A 11 -11.76 13.66 11.77
N GLY A 12 -11.83 12.51 11.08
CA GLY A 12 -12.84 12.23 10.07
C GLY A 12 -12.43 12.59 8.65
N ARG A 13 -11.13 12.45 8.32
CA ARG A 13 -10.61 12.51 6.95
C ARG A 13 -10.34 11.12 6.41
N SER A 14 -10.68 10.88 5.16
CA SER A 14 -10.32 9.64 4.48
C SER A 14 -8.86 9.64 4.03
N LEU A 15 -8.26 8.47 3.98
CA LEU A 15 -6.91 8.26 3.48
C LEU A 15 -6.93 7.36 2.25
N LEU A 16 -6.37 7.86 1.15
CA LEU A 16 -6.02 7.07 -0.03
C LEU A 16 -4.50 6.90 -0.06
N SER A 17 -4.04 5.71 0.29
CA SER A 17 -2.63 5.32 0.29
C SER A 17 -2.33 4.59 -1.02
N ILE A 18 -1.66 5.27 -1.96
CA ILE A 18 -1.21 4.66 -3.22
C ILE A 18 0.29 4.43 -3.12
N GLY A 19 0.70 3.18 -2.93
CA GLY A 19 2.10 2.81 -2.78
C GLY A 19 2.29 1.58 -1.89
N ALA A 20 3.55 1.28 -1.60
CA ALA A 20 4.00 0.32 -0.61
C ALA A 20 5.26 0.85 0.08
N ASN A 21 5.75 0.14 1.10
CA ASN A 21 6.89 0.56 1.92
C ASN A 21 6.71 1.97 2.50
N GLN A 22 5.45 2.34 2.72
CA GLN A 22 5.07 3.62 3.26
C GLN A 22 5.27 3.59 4.77
N ILE A 23 5.67 4.75 5.33
CA ILE A 23 5.87 4.89 6.78
C ILE A 23 6.90 3.86 7.31
N TYR A 24 7.92 3.54 6.51
CA TYR A 24 8.90 2.52 6.88
C TYR A 24 10.02 3.07 7.76
N TRP A 25 10.82 4.02 7.26
CA TRP A 25 11.89 4.68 8.01
C TRP A 25 11.40 5.93 8.75
N LYS A 26 11.92 6.13 9.96
CA LYS A 26 11.78 7.39 10.69
C LYS A 26 12.76 8.40 10.11
N VAL A 27 12.26 9.62 9.93
CA VAL A 27 13.06 10.77 9.49
C VAL A 27 12.79 11.96 10.39
N LYS A 28 13.78 12.84 10.54
CA LYS A 28 13.66 14.09 11.31
C LYS A 28 14.24 15.25 10.48
N TRP A 29 13.49 16.33 10.36
CA TRP A 29 14.01 17.59 9.84
C TRP A 29 14.77 18.32 10.93
N LYS A 30 15.90 18.95 10.59
CA LYS A 30 16.50 19.99 11.45
C LYS A 30 15.55 21.19 11.53
N ASN A 31 15.72 22.01 12.55
CA ASN A 31 14.78 23.11 12.88
C ASN A 31 14.60 24.15 11.76
N ASP A 32 15.58 24.28 10.86
CA ASP A 32 15.54 25.19 9.71
C ASP A 32 14.94 24.56 8.44
N TYR A 33 14.55 23.27 8.51
CA TYR A 33 14.03 22.48 7.39
C TYR A 33 14.96 22.38 6.18
N THR A 34 16.27 22.60 6.35
CA THR A 34 17.24 22.49 5.25
C THR A 34 17.85 21.10 5.13
N LEU A 35 17.87 20.34 6.24
CA LEU A 35 18.43 18.99 6.30
C LEU A 35 17.42 18.00 6.88
N MET A 36 17.20 16.89 6.17
CA MET A 36 16.47 15.72 6.67
C MET A 36 17.45 14.63 7.07
N GLU A 37 17.35 14.17 8.30
CA GLU A 37 18.13 13.09 8.87
C GLU A 37 17.36 11.77 8.85
N CYS A 38 18.01 10.70 8.43
CA CYS A 38 17.47 9.34 8.43
C CYS A 38 18.54 8.36 8.96
N ARG A 39 18.47 8.02 10.24
CA ARG A 39 19.39 7.06 10.88
C ARG A 39 18.87 5.64 10.71
N LYS A 40 19.40 4.87 9.75
CA LYS A 40 18.98 3.47 9.52
C LYS A 40 19.58 2.48 10.54
N ASP A 41 20.64 2.89 11.22
CA ASP A 41 21.39 2.15 12.24
C ASP A 41 20.75 2.19 13.64
N MET A 42 19.57 2.81 13.77
CA MET A 42 18.83 3.00 15.03
C MET A 42 19.55 3.91 16.06
N THR A 43 20.56 4.66 15.64
CA THR A 43 21.18 5.69 16.48
C THR A 43 20.25 6.89 16.70
N PHE A 44 20.57 7.71 17.69
CA PHE A 44 19.85 8.96 17.99
C PHE A 44 19.98 9.97 16.83
N PHE A 45 18.95 10.78 16.62
CA PHE A 45 19.09 11.95 15.74
C PHE A 45 20.05 12.97 16.38
N ASP A 46 20.86 13.71 15.59
CA ASP A 46 22.00 14.48 16.17
C ASP A 46 21.63 15.50 17.25
N ASP A 47 20.40 16.01 17.24
CA ASP A 47 19.89 17.04 18.15
C ASP A 47 18.87 16.48 19.16
N SER A 48 18.85 15.16 19.37
CA SER A 48 17.89 14.50 20.25
C SER A 48 18.53 13.42 21.10
N PHE A 49 18.21 13.41 22.39
CA PHE A 49 18.56 12.33 23.30
C PHE A 49 17.42 11.35 23.55
N LEU A 50 16.22 11.62 22.99
CA LEU A 50 15.01 10.83 23.22
C LEU A 50 14.45 10.22 21.92
N GLU A 51 14.87 10.75 20.77
CA GLU A 51 14.41 10.31 19.46
C GLU A 51 15.57 9.66 18.72
N TYR A 52 15.35 8.40 18.33
CA TYR A 52 16.28 7.62 17.53
C TYR A 52 15.66 7.28 16.18
N GLY A 53 16.50 7.03 15.18
CA GLY A 53 16.08 6.54 13.88
C GLY A 53 15.70 5.07 13.92
N GLY A 54 15.83 4.41 12.79
CA GLY A 54 15.31 3.07 12.57
C GLY A 54 13.92 3.10 11.94
N MET A 55 13.28 1.95 11.90
CA MET A 55 11.97 1.80 11.28
C MET A 55 10.85 2.15 12.27
N TRP A 56 9.70 2.59 11.77
CA TRP A 56 8.52 2.86 12.62
C TRP A 56 8.05 1.64 13.41
N ARG A 57 8.20 0.44 12.82
CA ARG A 57 7.93 -0.83 13.51
C ARG A 57 8.81 -1.11 14.74
N HIS A 58 9.96 -0.45 14.87
CA HIS A 58 10.80 -0.57 16.08
C HIS A 58 10.27 0.21 17.29
N ARG A 59 9.21 1.03 17.15
CA ARG A 59 8.62 1.84 18.25
C ARG A 59 7.16 1.47 18.54
N LEU A 60 6.76 0.21 18.32
CA LEU A 60 5.38 -0.25 18.51
C LEU A 60 4.31 0.55 17.72
N ARG A 61 4.74 1.25 16.66
CA ARG A 61 3.90 1.95 15.67
C ARG A 61 4.14 1.41 14.27
N PRO A 62 3.95 0.09 14.05
CA PRO A 62 4.26 -0.51 12.77
C PRO A 62 3.23 -0.04 11.71
N PRO A 63 3.61 0.09 10.42
CA PRO A 63 2.73 0.65 9.39
C PRO A 63 1.38 -0.06 9.28
N GLU A 64 1.36 -1.38 9.46
CA GLU A 64 0.14 -2.18 9.34
C GLU A 64 -0.92 -1.87 10.40
N ARG A 65 -0.54 -1.23 11.51
CA ARG A 65 -1.48 -0.74 12.53
C ARG A 65 -2.37 0.35 11.96
N PHE A 66 -1.82 1.17 11.07
CA PHE A 66 -2.50 2.33 10.52
C PHE A 66 -2.95 2.13 9.06
N LEU A 67 -2.09 1.56 8.22
CA LEU A 67 -2.35 1.34 6.79
C LEU A 67 -2.90 -0.06 6.47
N GLY A 68 -2.99 -0.94 7.47
CA GLY A 68 -3.49 -2.32 7.32
C GLY A 68 -2.46 -3.31 6.81
N ALA A 69 -1.41 -2.86 6.14
CA ALA A 69 -0.32 -3.68 5.65
C ALA A 69 1.05 -3.04 5.90
N ARG A 70 2.10 -3.86 5.77
CA ARG A 70 3.49 -3.43 5.86
C ARG A 70 4.32 -4.10 4.78
N TYR A 71 5.43 -3.45 4.46
CA TYR A 71 6.45 -4.01 3.58
C TYR A 71 6.91 -5.39 4.06
N THR A 72 6.90 -6.33 3.11
CA THR A 72 7.63 -7.60 3.20
C THR A 72 8.56 -7.72 2.00
N ARG A 73 9.61 -8.53 2.16
CA ARG A 73 10.57 -8.74 1.07
C ARG A 73 10.01 -9.65 -0.02
N ASP A 74 9.00 -10.45 0.27
CA ASP A 74 8.39 -11.39 -0.68
C ASP A 74 7.77 -10.63 -1.86
N GLY A 75 8.16 -10.99 -3.08
CA GLY A 75 7.70 -10.34 -4.29
C GLY A 75 8.38 -9.00 -4.59
N ILE A 76 9.46 -8.63 -3.88
CA ILE A 76 10.28 -7.47 -4.24
C ILE A 76 10.77 -7.60 -5.69
N HIS A 77 10.71 -6.49 -6.43
CA HIS A 77 11.06 -6.38 -7.86
C HIS A 77 10.23 -7.27 -8.80
N SER A 78 9.15 -7.88 -8.33
CA SER A 78 8.18 -8.53 -9.21
C SER A 78 7.05 -7.57 -9.59
N TYR A 79 6.47 -7.75 -10.78
CA TYR A 79 5.37 -6.94 -11.31
C TYR A 79 4.28 -7.89 -11.83
N ALA A 80 3.12 -7.86 -11.17
CA ALA A 80 1.96 -8.69 -11.51
C ALA A 80 0.67 -7.85 -11.57
N PRO A 81 -0.39 -8.34 -12.22
CA PRO A 81 -1.72 -7.77 -12.03
C PRO A 81 -2.26 -8.10 -10.63
N TYR A 82 -3.31 -7.38 -10.24
CA TYR A 82 -4.17 -7.74 -9.12
C TYR A 82 -5.21 -8.75 -9.55
N LYS A 83 -5.58 -9.66 -8.65
CA LYS A 83 -6.73 -10.56 -8.74
C LYS A 83 -7.81 -10.12 -7.76
N VAL A 84 -9.05 -10.01 -8.23
CA VAL A 84 -10.22 -9.65 -7.43
C VAL A 84 -10.52 -10.74 -6.40
N VAL A 85 -10.70 -10.36 -5.13
CA VAL A 85 -11.01 -11.28 -4.01
C VAL A 85 -12.43 -11.09 -3.49
N ASN A 86 -12.99 -9.87 -3.58
CA ASN A 86 -14.34 -9.55 -3.12
C ASN A 86 -15.05 -8.62 -4.10
N SER A 87 -15.47 -9.16 -5.24
CA SER A 87 -16.20 -8.46 -6.31
C SER A 87 -17.53 -7.85 -5.86
N LYS A 88 -18.11 -8.35 -4.76
CA LYS A 88 -19.33 -7.78 -4.15
C LYS A 88 -19.06 -6.47 -3.40
N HIS A 89 -17.81 -6.13 -3.14
CA HIS A 89 -17.46 -4.89 -2.44
C HIS A 89 -17.86 -3.68 -3.28
N TRP A 90 -18.44 -2.65 -2.64
CA TRP A 90 -19.00 -1.47 -3.32
C TRP A 90 -17.98 -0.68 -4.16
N LEU A 91 -16.68 -0.83 -3.88
CA LEU A 91 -15.61 -0.25 -4.71
C LEU A 91 -15.63 -0.77 -6.16
N TYR A 92 -16.23 -1.93 -6.41
CA TYR A 92 -16.42 -2.49 -7.74
C TYR A 92 -17.76 -2.12 -8.40
N SER A 93 -18.53 -1.21 -7.81
CA SER A 93 -19.82 -0.77 -8.37
C SER A 93 -19.66 -0.25 -9.80
N GLY A 94 -20.44 -0.82 -10.72
CA GLY A 94 -20.43 -0.48 -12.14
C GLY A 94 -19.33 -1.15 -12.98
N LEU A 95 -18.51 -2.04 -12.41
CA LEU A 95 -17.36 -2.64 -13.13
C LEU A 95 -17.61 -4.03 -13.70
N ASN A 96 -18.70 -4.70 -13.34
CA ASN A 96 -19.06 -6.05 -13.79
C ASN A 96 -17.94 -7.11 -13.61
N VAL A 97 -17.03 -6.89 -12.65
CA VAL A 97 -15.96 -7.83 -12.31
C VAL A 97 -16.48 -8.96 -11.41
N LYS A 98 -15.79 -10.09 -11.44
CA LYS A 98 -16.06 -11.29 -10.64
C LYS A 98 -14.84 -11.65 -9.80
N ASP A 99 -15.05 -12.43 -8.74
CA ASP A 99 -13.94 -13.00 -7.97
C ASP A 99 -13.06 -13.83 -8.90
N GLY A 100 -11.75 -13.59 -8.86
CA GLY A 100 -10.78 -14.23 -9.74
C GLY A 100 -10.43 -13.43 -11.00
N ASP A 101 -11.20 -12.42 -11.40
CA ASP A 101 -10.83 -11.55 -12.51
C ASP A 101 -9.53 -10.80 -12.18
N ILE A 102 -8.71 -10.56 -13.21
CA ILE A 102 -7.46 -9.82 -13.09
C ILE A 102 -7.60 -8.39 -13.62
N PHE A 103 -6.86 -7.46 -13.04
CA PHE A 103 -6.76 -6.08 -13.51
C PHE A 103 -5.39 -5.50 -13.21
N GLY A 104 -5.05 -4.39 -13.86
CA GLY A 104 -3.76 -3.76 -13.67
C GLY A 104 -2.62 -4.53 -14.34
N GLU A 105 -2.91 -5.16 -15.48
CA GLU A 105 -1.90 -5.83 -16.32
C GLU A 105 -0.93 -4.81 -16.94
N ASN A 106 -1.35 -3.56 -17.13
CA ASN A 106 -0.54 -2.49 -17.67
C ASN A 106 -0.77 -1.20 -16.88
N GLY A 107 0.31 -0.53 -16.51
CA GLY A 107 0.34 0.88 -16.13
C GLY A 107 0.77 1.77 -17.30
N VAL A 108 1.01 3.06 -17.01
CA VAL A 108 1.49 4.04 -18.01
C VAL A 108 2.80 3.64 -18.71
N ASP A 109 3.57 2.73 -18.14
CA ASP A 109 4.82 2.19 -18.66
C ASP A 109 4.67 0.78 -19.27
N ASN A 110 3.43 0.29 -19.43
CA ASN A 110 3.07 -1.05 -19.86
C ASN A 110 3.52 -2.19 -18.93
N ASN A 111 3.88 -1.89 -17.67
CA ASN A 111 4.20 -2.91 -16.69
C ASN A 111 3.01 -3.18 -15.75
N PRO A 112 2.84 -4.40 -15.22
CA PRO A 112 1.78 -4.68 -14.26
C PRO A 112 1.92 -3.88 -12.96
N ILE A 113 0.80 -3.54 -12.33
CA ILE A 113 0.75 -2.47 -11.32
C ILE A 113 0.85 -2.96 -9.86
N SER A 114 0.78 -4.27 -9.60
CA SER A 114 1.21 -4.82 -8.30
C SER A 114 2.69 -5.15 -8.38
N GLY A 115 3.56 -4.24 -7.95
CA GLY A 115 4.99 -4.51 -8.01
C GLY A 115 5.92 -3.43 -7.47
N CYS A 116 7.20 -3.63 -7.80
CA CYS A 116 8.38 -2.98 -7.23
C CYS A 116 8.59 -3.35 -5.76
N GLU A 117 7.73 -2.88 -4.87
CA GLU A 117 7.64 -3.31 -3.48
C GLU A 117 6.18 -3.52 -3.12
N THR A 118 5.89 -4.52 -2.27
CA THR A 118 4.52 -4.89 -1.91
C THR A 118 4.35 -4.99 -0.39
N ASP A 119 3.21 -4.49 0.08
CA ASP A 119 2.83 -4.55 1.48
C ASP A 119 1.77 -5.65 1.69
N LYS A 120 1.87 -6.34 2.84
CA LYS A 120 0.96 -7.43 3.23
C LYS A 120 0.50 -7.24 4.67
N LYS A 121 -0.68 -7.77 5.02
CA LYS A 121 -1.14 -7.84 6.41
C LYS A 121 -0.14 -8.63 7.26
N SER A 122 -0.13 -8.34 8.55
CA SER A 122 0.61 -9.12 9.54
C SER A 122 -0.29 -9.50 10.71
N ILE A 123 0.23 -10.27 11.66
CA ILE A 123 -0.45 -10.56 12.92
C ILE A 123 -0.78 -9.30 13.74
N PHE A 124 -0.16 -8.16 13.42
CA PHE A 124 -0.42 -6.88 14.07
C PHE A 124 -1.39 -5.99 13.30
N THR A 125 -1.87 -6.43 12.13
CA THR A 125 -2.92 -5.71 11.40
C THR A 125 -4.22 -5.73 12.22
N PRO A 126 -4.82 -4.57 12.54
CA PRO A 126 -6.08 -4.53 13.27
C PRO A 126 -7.24 -5.17 12.48
N ASN A 127 -8.27 -5.58 13.20
CA ASN A 127 -9.53 -6.02 12.60
C ASN A 127 -10.17 -4.91 11.74
N GLY A 128 -10.99 -5.32 10.78
CA GLY A 128 -11.75 -4.41 9.90
C GLY A 128 -11.03 -3.99 8.62
N PHE A 129 -9.76 -4.36 8.44
CA PHE A 129 -9.10 -4.25 7.14
C PHE A 129 -9.46 -5.44 6.24
N GLU A 130 -10.28 -5.18 5.23
CA GLU A 130 -10.74 -6.12 4.22
C GLU A 130 -9.80 -6.12 3.00
N ILE A 131 -9.42 -7.30 2.51
CA ILE A 131 -8.69 -7.43 1.23
C ILE A 131 -9.72 -7.42 0.10
N ILE A 132 -9.63 -6.45 -0.79
CA ILE A 132 -10.52 -6.36 -1.97
C ILE A 132 -9.89 -7.01 -3.21
N ALA A 133 -8.56 -6.94 -3.32
CA ALA A 133 -7.78 -7.59 -4.37
C ALA A 133 -6.39 -7.99 -3.85
N LYS A 134 -5.74 -8.93 -4.55
CA LYS A 134 -4.39 -9.40 -4.21
C LYS A 134 -3.52 -9.50 -5.45
N GLY A 135 -2.30 -8.99 -5.40
CA GLY A 135 -1.31 -9.18 -6.45
C GLY A 135 -1.02 -10.66 -6.71
N LEU A 136 -0.78 -11.04 -7.96
CA LEU A 136 -0.39 -12.42 -8.32
C LEU A 136 1.09 -12.72 -8.10
N ASN A 137 1.85 -11.76 -7.57
CA ASN A 137 3.30 -11.87 -7.43
C ASN A 137 3.73 -13.15 -6.69
N PRO A 138 4.79 -13.84 -7.17
CA PRO A 138 5.37 -14.96 -6.46
C PRO A 138 6.04 -14.48 -5.15
N ALA A 139 6.29 -15.39 -4.22
CA ALA A 139 7.10 -15.10 -3.03
C ALA A 139 8.62 -15.01 -3.32
N ASP A 140 9.02 -15.14 -4.58
CA ASP A 140 10.41 -15.04 -5.02
C ASP A 140 10.97 -13.63 -4.79
N GLN A 141 12.26 -13.58 -4.47
CA GLN A 141 13.02 -12.35 -4.25
C GLN A 141 14.13 -12.30 -5.27
N THR A 142 14.28 -11.18 -5.96
CA THR A 142 15.21 -11.03 -7.08
C THR A 142 15.85 -9.65 -7.05
N GLU A 143 17.10 -9.53 -7.50
CA GLU A 143 17.76 -8.25 -7.75
C GLU A 143 17.35 -7.64 -9.10
N GLU A 144 16.80 -8.46 -10.00
CA GLU A 144 16.26 -8.06 -11.29
C GLU A 144 14.75 -7.91 -11.25
N ASN A 145 14.20 -7.07 -12.13
CA ASN A 145 12.76 -6.97 -12.30
C ASN A 145 12.21 -8.20 -13.04
N ILE A 146 11.15 -8.81 -12.50
CA ILE A 146 10.43 -9.92 -13.15
C ILE A 146 8.98 -9.54 -13.41
N TYR A 147 8.44 -9.95 -14.55
CA TYR A 147 7.15 -9.49 -15.04
C TYR A 147 6.23 -10.67 -15.32
N TYR A 148 4.97 -10.56 -14.91
CA TYR A 148 3.94 -11.52 -15.27
C TYR A 148 3.68 -11.48 -16.80
N PRO A 149 3.49 -12.62 -17.49
CA PRO A 149 3.49 -14.00 -17.00
C PRO A 149 4.78 -14.77 -17.33
N ASP A 150 5.91 -14.41 -16.71
CA ASP A 150 7.13 -15.20 -16.84
C ASP A 150 6.94 -16.60 -16.24
N THR A 151 7.01 -17.63 -17.09
CA THR A 151 6.72 -19.03 -16.77
C THR A 151 7.75 -19.68 -15.85
N ARG A 152 8.89 -19.03 -15.61
CA ARG A 152 9.90 -19.48 -14.63
C ARG A 152 9.42 -19.34 -13.19
N TYR A 153 8.43 -18.49 -12.95
CA TYR A 153 7.96 -18.14 -11.60
C TYR A 153 6.54 -18.64 -11.34
N ASN A 154 6.27 -18.98 -10.08
CA ASN A 154 4.95 -19.41 -9.64
C ASN A 154 4.12 -18.21 -9.15
N TRP A 155 3.29 -17.65 -10.03
CA TRP A 155 2.42 -16.49 -9.76
C TRP A 155 1.20 -16.83 -8.87
N ASP A 156 1.48 -17.36 -7.68
CA ASP A 156 0.47 -17.82 -6.71
C ASP A 156 -0.06 -16.71 -5.78
N GLY A 157 0.48 -15.49 -5.92
CA GLY A 157 0.12 -14.34 -5.12
C GLY A 157 0.67 -14.34 -3.69
N LYS A 158 1.57 -15.26 -3.30
CA LYS A 158 2.15 -15.24 -1.95
C LYS A 158 3.00 -13.99 -1.68
N GLY A 159 3.70 -13.47 -2.70
CA GLY A 159 4.45 -12.22 -2.64
C GLY A 159 3.63 -11.00 -3.06
N GLY A 160 2.35 -11.18 -3.38
CA GLY A 160 1.46 -10.13 -3.86
C GLY A 160 1.21 -9.03 -2.85
N SER A 161 0.98 -7.82 -3.36
CA SER A 161 0.38 -6.75 -2.57
C SER A 161 -1.03 -7.12 -2.14
N GLU A 162 -1.45 -6.68 -0.95
CA GLU A 162 -2.82 -6.84 -0.48
C GLU A 162 -3.53 -5.48 -0.55
N PHE A 163 -4.40 -5.32 -1.55
CA PHE A 163 -5.20 -4.10 -1.73
C PHE A 163 -6.30 -4.09 -0.65
N LEU A 164 -6.20 -3.15 0.28
CA LEU A 164 -6.96 -3.12 1.52
C LEU A 164 -7.92 -1.95 1.59
N TYR A 165 -9.10 -2.22 2.15
CA TYR A 165 -10.08 -1.22 2.53
C TYR A 165 -10.40 -1.36 4.02
N LYS A 166 -10.56 -0.23 4.73
CA LYS A 166 -11.11 -0.20 6.08
C LYS A 166 -12.11 0.94 6.21
N LYS A 167 -13.36 0.58 6.48
CA LYS A 167 -14.37 1.55 6.93
C LYS A 167 -14.01 2.02 8.34
N LEU A 168 -13.95 3.34 8.54
CA LEU A 168 -13.79 3.93 9.88
C LEU A 168 -15.13 4.47 10.39
N SER A 169 -15.90 5.11 9.50
CA SER A 169 -17.30 5.48 9.72
C SER A 169 -18.06 5.51 8.39
N ASP A 170 -19.29 6.01 8.39
CA ASP A 170 -20.04 6.26 7.15
C ASP A 170 -19.44 7.40 6.30
N THR A 171 -18.62 8.26 6.90
CA THR A 171 -18.13 9.50 6.26
C THR A 171 -16.62 9.48 5.97
N HIS A 172 -15.88 8.49 6.45
CA HIS A 172 -14.46 8.34 6.14
C HIS A 172 -13.96 6.90 6.28
N ALA A 173 -12.90 6.60 5.53
CA ALA A 173 -12.30 5.28 5.41
C ALA A 173 -10.84 5.37 4.98
N ILE A 174 -10.15 4.21 5.01
CA ILE A 174 -8.80 4.03 4.48
C ILE A 174 -8.88 3.10 3.27
N LEU A 175 -8.22 3.48 2.18
CA LEU A 175 -7.97 2.63 1.01
C LEU A 175 -6.45 2.59 0.78
N ASN A 176 -5.86 1.40 0.80
CA ASN A 176 -4.43 1.19 0.63
C ASN A 176 -4.18 0.19 -0.51
N THR A 177 -3.48 0.61 -1.57
CA THR A 177 -3.17 -0.25 -2.72
C THR A 177 -2.06 -1.25 -2.43
N ALA A 178 -1.18 -0.95 -1.47
CA ALA A 178 -0.11 -1.84 -1.00
C ALA A 178 0.91 -2.27 -2.08
N ALA A 179 1.06 -1.53 -3.18
CA ALA A 179 2.15 -1.71 -4.14
C ALA A 179 2.73 -0.37 -4.59
N ILE A 180 4.05 -0.21 -4.63
CA ILE A 180 4.70 1.01 -5.15
C ILE A 180 4.21 1.30 -6.57
N HIS A 181 4.21 0.28 -7.42
CA HIS A 181 3.89 0.47 -8.82
C HIS A 181 2.40 0.72 -9.10
N SER A 182 1.52 0.61 -8.09
CA SER A 182 0.06 0.76 -8.31
C SER A 182 -0.35 2.10 -8.89
N VAL A 183 0.42 3.17 -8.59
CA VAL A 183 0.15 4.52 -9.10
C VAL A 183 0.21 4.59 -10.62
N SER A 184 1.00 3.74 -11.28
CA SER A 184 1.10 3.72 -12.75
C SER A 184 -0.22 3.27 -13.41
N GLY A 185 -1.10 2.60 -12.67
CA GLY A 185 -2.44 2.24 -13.15
C GLY A 185 -3.45 3.38 -13.12
N LEU A 186 -3.18 4.48 -12.41
CA LEU A 186 -4.13 5.58 -12.26
C LEU A 186 -4.34 6.32 -13.58
N GLY A 187 -5.57 6.34 -14.08
CA GLY A 187 -5.92 6.91 -15.37
C GLY A 187 -5.59 6.00 -16.57
N HIS A 188 -5.01 4.83 -16.33
CA HIS A 188 -4.62 3.88 -17.37
C HIS A 188 -5.40 2.56 -17.26
N ASP A 189 -5.34 1.89 -16.11
CA ASP A 189 -6.12 0.68 -15.86
C ASP A 189 -7.56 1.05 -15.46
N LYS A 190 -8.54 0.49 -16.18
CA LYS A 190 -9.96 0.86 -16.03
C LYS A 190 -10.52 0.47 -14.66
N VAL A 191 -10.17 -0.72 -14.16
CA VAL A 191 -10.71 -1.24 -12.89
C VAL A 191 -10.08 -0.49 -11.72
N PHE A 192 -8.74 -0.36 -11.71
CA PHE A 192 -8.01 0.37 -10.69
C PHE A 192 -8.46 1.84 -10.61
N THR A 193 -8.55 2.52 -11.76
CA THR A 193 -9.00 3.92 -11.82
C THR A 193 -10.43 4.06 -11.30
N ALA A 194 -11.31 3.11 -11.63
CA ALA A 194 -12.68 3.17 -11.18
C ALA A 194 -12.83 2.86 -9.67
N ILE A 195 -12.04 1.95 -9.11
CA ILE A 195 -11.97 1.73 -7.65
C ILE A 195 -11.59 3.04 -6.94
N VAL A 196 -10.55 3.73 -7.42
CA VAL A 196 -10.12 5.02 -6.88
C VAL A 196 -11.22 6.06 -7.00
N ASN A 197 -11.85 6.18 -8.17
CA ASN A 197 -12.96 7.12 -8.38
C ASN A 197 -14.17 6.83 -7.48
N ASN A 198 -14.54 5.56 -7.32
CA ASN A 198 -15.61 5.15 -6.41
C ASN A 198 -15.29 5.55 -4.97
N PHE A 199 -14.04 5.35 -4.53
CA PHE A 199 -13.58 5.79 -3.22
C PHE A 199 -13.68 7.31 -3.03
N LEU A 200 -13.16 8.07 -4.00
CA LEU A 200 -13.20 9.54 -3.97
C LEU A 200 -14.64 10.05 -3.99
N ASN A 201 -15.49 9.53 -4.86
CA ASN A 201 -16.90 9.94 -4.96
C ASN A 201 -17.67 9.74 -3.65
N LYS A 202 -17.33 8.70 -2.88
CA LYS A 202 -17.98 8.44 -1.59
C LYS A 202 -17.48 9.33 -0.45
N TYR A 203 -16.19 9.64 -0.43
CA TYR A 203 -15.55 10.22 0.76
C TYR A 203 -14.90 11.60 0.57
N LEU A 204 -14.80 12.09 -0.66
CA LEU A 204 -14.33 13.45 -0.91
C LEU A 204 -15.42 14.43 -0.45
N LYS A 205 -15.18 15.08 0.70
CA LYS A 205 -16.05 16.16 1.19
C LYS A 205 -15.96 17.33 0.20
N LYS A 206 -17.12 17.77 -0.30
CA LYS A 206 -17.25 19.01 -1.07
C LYS A 206 -17.14 20.22 -0.14
#